data_AF-A0A5C7Y086-F1
#
_entry.id   AF-A0A5C7Y086-F1
#
_cell.length_a   1.000
_cell.length_b   1.000
_cell.length_c   1.000
_cell.angle_alpha   90.00
_cell.angle_beta   90.00
_cell.angle_gamma   90.00
#
_symmetry.space_group_name_H-M   'P 1'
#
loop_
_entity.id
_entity.type
_entity.pdbx_description
1 polymer ?
#
loop_
_entity_poly.entity_id
_entity_poly.type
_entity_poly.pdbx_seq_one_letter_code
_entity_poly.pdbx_strand_id
1 'polypeptide(L)'
;MIVVDEYLAIRSLVGDTPSDLPDDVLAITTSVHWRILQRLHLPRGGQLSQAMAALSEPGRAAFRRPAPEILEILDPRPLLDQAAEISAAYGGTGLLIAEMLTASLHHGRTLWYGSERNVGRRTRDIARDLGITVNVVT
;
A
#
# COMPACT_ATOMS: atom_id res chain seq x y z
N MET A 1 5.89 11.92 -3.99
CA MET A 1 4.88 10.97 -3.50
C MET A 1 5.54 9.65 -3.14
N ILE A 2 5.07 9.02 -2.07
CA ILE A 2 5.64 7.79 -1.50
C ILE A 2 4.60 6.67 -1.55
N VAL A 3 4.93 5.55 -2.19
CA VAL A 3 4.07 4.37 -2.18
C VAL A 3 4.25 3.61 -0.87
N VAL A 4 3.15 3.38 -0.15
CA VAL A 4 3.14 2.72 1.16
C VAL A 4 2.26 1.47 1.16
N ASP A 5 2.49 0.59 2.14
CA ASP A 5 1.63 -0.57 2.40
C ASP A 5 0.32 -0.19 3.10
N GLU A 6 -0.61 -1.15 3.19
CA GLU A 6 -1.87 -0.92 3.90
C GLU A 6 -1.69 -0.49 5.36
N TYR A 7 -0.61 -0.91 6.03
CA TYR A 7 -0.43 -0.64 7.46
C TYR A 7 -0.02 0.80 7.70
N LEU A 8 0.91 1.35 6.91
CA LEU A 8 1.26 2.77 6.97
C LEU A 8 0.12 3.67 6.50
N ALA A 9 -0.62 3.26 5.48
CA ALA A 9 -1.83 3.98 5.07
C ALA A 9 -2.86 4.08 6.20
N ILE A 10 -2.93 3.07 7.06
CA ILE A 10 -3.81 3.11 8.22
C ILE A 10 -3.33 4.09 9.27
N ARG A 11 -2.04 4.00 9.58
CA ARG A 11 -1.40 4.87 10.57
C ARG A 11 -1.46 6.34 10.18
N SER A 12 -1.28 6.67 8.89
CA SER A 12 -1.36 8.05 8.43
C SER A 12 -2.74 8.67 8.62
N LEU A 13 -3.80 7.92 8.32
CA LEU A 13 -5.18 8.39 8.46
C LEU A 13 -5.65 8.52 9.92
N VAL A 14 -4.95 7.90 10.87
CA VAL A 14 -5.21 8.06 12.32
C VAL A 14 -4.20 9.00 13.01
N GLY A 15 -3.30 9.63 12.26
CA GLY A 15 -2.31 10.57 12.78
C GLY A 15 -1.15 9.93 13.53
N ASP A 16 -0.85 8.65 13.27
CA ASP A 16 0.22 7.87 13.89
C ASP A 16 1.36 7.56 12.89
N THR A 17 1.69 8.52 12.02
CA THR A 17 2.76 8.35 11.01
C THR A 17 4.15 8.27 11.68
N PRO A 18 4.97 7.24 11.41
CA PRO A 18 6.36 7.19 11.84
C PRO A 18 7.17 8.44 11.47
N SER A 19 8.07 8.88 12.37
CA SER A 19 8.96 10.03 12.14
C SER A 19 9.96 9.81 11.00
N ASP A 20 10.26 8.55 10.70
CA ASP A 20 11.28 8.15 9.72
C ASP A 20 10.71 8.08 8.29
N LEU A 21 9.40 8.31 8.12
CA LEU A 21 8.81 8.49 6.79
C LEU A 21 9.26 9.82 6.19
N PRO A 22 9.67 9.84 4.91
CA PRO A 22 9.98 11.11 4.25
C PRO A 22 8.74 12.01 4.18
N ASP A 23 8.98 13.32 4.26
CA ASP A 23 7.94 14.35 4.20
C ASP A 23 7.48 14.56 2.74
N ASP A 24 6.49 13.76 2.33
CA ASP A 24 5.88 13.79 1.00
C ASP A 24 4.48 13.17 1.07
N VAL A 25 3.67 13.36 0.01
CA VAL A 25 2.32 12.79 -0.08
C VAL A 25 2.41 11.26 -0.10
N LEU A 26 1.75 10.62 0.85
CA LEU A 26 1.63 9.17 0.90
C LEU A 26 0.59 8.70 -0.13
N ALA A 27 0.87 7.57 -0.77
CA ALA A 27 -0.04 6.99 -1.74
C ALA A 27 -0.15 5.47 -1.57
N ILE A 28 -1.36 4.97 -1.84
CA ILE A 28 -1.64 3.56 -2.00
C ILE A 28 -2.21 3.30 -3.38
N THR A 29 -2.07 2.06 -3.83
CA THR A 29 -2.67 1.60 -5.07
C THR A 29 -4.15 1.30 -4.88
N THR A 30 -4.91 1.26 -5.98
CA THR A 30 -6.35 1.00 -5.94
C THR A 30 -6.65 -0.39 -5.40
N SER A 31 -5.84 -1.41 -5.69
CA SER A 31 -6.02 -2.74 -5.10
C SER A 31 -5.78 -2.79 -3.59
N VAL A 32 -4.84 -2.01 -3.07
CA VAL A 32 -4.61 -1.87 -1.61
C VAL A 32 -5.82 -1.19 -0.97
N HIS A 33 -6.30 -0.09 -1.56
CA HIS A 33 -7.50 0.60 -1.08
C HIS A 33 -8.72 -0.32 -1.08
N TRP A 34 -8.95 -1.06 -2.17
CA TRP A 34 -10.01 -2.05 -2.26
C TRP A 34 -9.92 -3.12 -1.17
N ARG A 35 -8.72 -3.63 -0.86
CA ARG A 35 -8.52 -4.60 0.21
C ARG A 35 -8.86 -4.03 1.59
N ILE A 36 -8.54 -2.77 1.84
CA ILE A 36 -8.92 -2.05 3.07
C ILE A 36 -10.45 -1.95 3.15
N LEU A 37 -11.11 -1.49 2.09
CA LEU A 37 -12.58 -1.39 2.01
C LEU A 37 -13.24 -2.76 2.25
N GLN A 38 -12.71 -3.83 1.67
CA GLN A 38 -13.20 -5.18 1.94
C GLN A 38 -13.12 -5.54 3.42
N ARG A 39 -12.06 -5.16 4.15
CA ARG A 39 -11.94 -5.44 5.59
C ARG A 39 -12.84 -4.56 6.46
N LEU A 40 -13.16 -3.35 6.00
CA LEU A 40 -14.16 -2.50 6.66
C LEU A 40 -15.57 -3.13 6.61
N HIS A 41 -15.92 -3.76 5.49
CA HIS A 41 -17.24 -4.36 5.28
C HIS A 41 -17.32 -5.84 5.71
N LEU A 42 -16.22 -6.57 5.60
CA LEU A 42 -16.14 -7.99 5.94
C LEU A 42 -14.80 -8.32 6.64
N PRO A 43 -14.73 -8.09 7.97
CA PRO A 43 -13.57 -8.48 8.77
C PRO A 43 -13.28 -9.97 8.64
N ARG A 44 -12.01 -10.35 8.45
CA ARG A 44 -11.59 -11.79 8.36
C ARG A 44 -10.50 -12.16 9.36
N GLY A 45 -10.44 -11.46 10.50
CA GLY A 45 -9.36 -11.61 11.47
C GLY A 45 -8.00 -11.07 10.98
N GLY A 46 -6.95 -11.28 11.78
CA GLY A 46 -5.60 -10.78 11.52
C GLY A 46 -5.42 -9.28 11.76
N GLN A 47 -4.19 -8.80 11.59
CA GLN A 47 -3.77 -7.44 11.95
C GLN A 47 -4.60 -6.35 11.27
N LEU A 48 -4.84 -6.47 9.96
CA LEU A 48 -5.62 -5.47 9.21
C LEU A 48 -7.07 -5.38 9.71
N SER A 49 -7.75 -6.52 9.92
CA SER A 49 -9.13 -6.51 10.42
C SER A 49 -9.20 -5.97 11.87
N GLN A 50 -8.21 -6.27 12.70
CA GLN A 50 -8.11 -5.75 14.07
C GLN A 50 -7.89 -4.23 14.07
N ALA A 51 -6.99 -3.72 13.22
CA ALA A 51 -6.77 -2.29 13.05
C ALA A 51 -8.06 -1.59 12.60
N MET A 52 -8.79 -2.15 11.63
CA MET A 52 -10.08 -1.60 11.17
C MET A 52 -11.16 -1.62 12.25
N ALA A 53 -11.20 -2.67 13.08
CA ALA A 53 -12.18 -2.79 14.15
C ALA A 53 -11.97 -1.73 15.24
N ALA A 54 -10.71 -1.34 15.51
CA ALA A 54 -10.35 -0.33 16.50
C ALA A 54 -10.70 1.11 16.07
N LEU A 55 -11.04 1.35 14.81
CA LEU A 55 -11.38 2.68 14.31
C LEU A 55 -12.77 3.14 14.77
N SER A 56 -12.84 4.42 15.15
CA SER A 56 -14.08 5.16 15.29
C SER A 56 -14.76 5.34 13.93
N GLU A 57 -16.05 5.70 13.91
CA GLU A 57 -16.76 5.95 12.64
C GLU A 57 -16.13 7.07 11.79
N PRO A 58 -15.67 8.21 12.36
CA PRO A 58 -14.88 9.18 11.61
C PRO A 58 -13.63 8.58 10.96
N GLY A 59 -12.89 7.73 11.69
CA GLY A 59 -11.73 7.02 11.14
C GLY A 59 -12.12 6.12 9.97
N ARG A 60 -13.20 5.35 10.11
CA ARG A 60 -13.73 4.50 9.01
C ARG A 60 -14.14 5.33 7.80
N ALA A 61 -14.76 6.50 8.01
CA ALA A 61 -15.12 7.42 6.94
C ALA A 61 -13.88 7.93 6.19
N ALA A 62 -12.79 8.23 6.90
CA ALA A 62 -11.52 8.64 6.30
C ALA A 62 -10.93 7.55 5.37
N PHE A 63 -11.12 6.26 5.66
CA PHE A 63 -10.71 5.20 4.72
C PHE A 63 -11.64 5.04 3.52
N ARG A 64 -12.95 5.29 3.69
CA ARG A 64 -13.90 5.22 2.57
C ARG A 64 -13.59 6.30 1.53
N ARG A 65 -13.19 7.48 2.00
CA ARG A 65 -12.83 8.60 1.15
C ARG A 65 -11.66 9.38 1.76
N PRO A 66 -10.42 8.93 1.53
CA PRO A 66 -9.24 9.63 2.00
C PRO A 66 -9.16 11.03 1.41
N ALA A 67 -8.68 11.97 2.22
CA ALA A 67 -8.30 13.29 1.73
C ALA A 67 -6.96 13.13 0.97
N PRO A 68 -6.87 13.51 -0.33
CA PRO A 68 -5.68 13.27 -1.14
C PRO A 68 -4.40 13.89 -0.57
N GLU A 69 -4.52 14.97 0.20
CA GLU A 69 -3.40 15.61 0.91
C GLU A 69 -2.83 14.78 2.06
N ILE A 70 -3.57 13.78 2.56
CA ILE A 70 -3.12 12.84 3.61
C ILE A 70 -2.73 11.49 3.00
N LEU A 71 -3.58 10.98 2.09
CA LEU A 71 -3.38 9.69 1.45
C LEU A 71 -4.03 9.69 0.06
N GLU A 72 -3.19 9.65 -0.97
CA GLU A 72 -3.63 9.55 -2.36
C GLU A 72 -3.92 8.09 -2.74
N ILE A 73 -4.98 7.88 -3.52
CA ILE A 73 -5.28 6.59 -4.15
C ILE A 73 -4.92 6.72 -5.63
N LEU A 74 -3.91 5.97 -6.06
CA LEU A 74 -3.42 6.02 -7.43
C LEU A 74 -4.44 5.42 -8.40
N ASP A 75 -4.66 6.11 -9.53
CA ASP A 75 -5.42 5.56 -10.66
C ASP A 75 -4.57 4.48 -11.35
N PRO A 76 -5.02 3.21 -11.36
CA PRO A 76 -4.25 2.12 -11.96
C PRO A 76 -4.23 2.19 -13.48
N ARG A 77 -5.26 2.78 -14.10
CA ARG A 77 -5.54 2.63 -15.55
C ARG A 77 -4.34 2.96 -16.45
N PRO A 78 -3.55 4.01 -16.19
CA PRO A 78 -2.38 4.32 -17.01
C PRO A 78 -1.27 3.27 -16.92
N LEU A 79 -1.24 2.46 -15.86
CA LEU A 79 -0.14 1.56 -15.52
C LEU A 79 -0.54 0.07 -15.54
N LEU A 80 -1.79 -0.25 -15.93
CA LEU A 80 -2.31 -1.62 -15.89
C LEU A 80 -1.56 -2.59 -16.79
N ASP A 81 -1.15 -2.15 -17.98
CA ASP A 81 -0.41 -2.99 -18.92
C ASP A 81 0.95 -3.40 -18.34
N GLN A 82 1.72 -2.43 -17.83
CA GLN A 82 2.99 -2.69 -17.16
C GLN A 82 2.82 -3.54 -15.89
N ALA A 83 1.74 -3.37 -15.13
CA ALA A 83 1.43 -4.26 -14.01
C ALA A 83 1.17 -5.70 -14.48
N ALA A 84 0.48 -5.89 -15.61
CA ALA A 84 0.27 -7.20 -16.20
C ALA A 84 1.60 -7.84 -16.67
N GLU A 85 2.49 -7.06 -17.30
CA GLU A 85 3.83 -7.49 -17.70
C GLU A 85 4.65 -7.98 -16.50
N ILE A 86 4.72 -7.19 -15.42
CA ILE A 86 5.42 -7.59 -14.18
C ILE A 86 4.79 -8.85 -13.61
N SER A 87 3.45 -8.92 -13.52
CA SER A 87 2.78 -10.12 -13.01
C SER A 87 3.14 -11.36 -13.84
N ALA A 88 3.19 -11.26 -15.17
CA ALA A 88 3.53 -12.37 -16.06
C ALA A 88 5.00 -12.78 -15.90
N ALA A 89 5.93 -11.81 -15.90
CA ALA A 89 7.37 -12.06 -15.79
C ALA A 89 7.76 -12.81 -14.51
N TYR A 90 7.02 -12.56 -13.42
CA TYR A 90 7.32 -13.16 -12.11
C TYR A 90 6.39 -14.30 -11.73
N GLY A 91 5.67 -14.92 -12.69
CA GLY A 91 4.90 -16.16 -12.47
C GLY A 91 3.54 -15.96 -11.80
N GLY A 92 2.84 -14.87 -12.12
CA GLY A 92 1.49 -14.56 -11.61
C GLY A 92 1.51 -14.07 -10.16
N THR A 93 1.95 -12.83 -9.95
CA THR A 93 1.98 -12.21 -8.61
C THR A 93 0.60 -11.83 -8.08
N GLY A 94 -0.36 -11.66 -8.98
CA GLY A 94 -1.66 -11.06 -8.69
C GLY A 94 -1.60 -9.52 -8.67
N LEU A 95 -2.78 -8.90 -8.80
CA LEU A 95 -2.91 -7.46 -9.00
C LEU A 95 -2.31 -6.64 -7.85
N LEU A 96 -2.51 -7.05 -6.59
CA LEU A 96 -2.06 -6.29 -5.43
C LEU A 96 -0.53 -6.07 -5.42
N ILE A 97 0.23 -7.12 -5.71
CA ILE A 97 1.69 -7.04 -5.74
C ILE A 97 2.14 -6.31 -7.01
N ALA A 98 1.56 -6.64 -8.16
CA ALA A 98 1.93 -6.04 -9.43
C ALA A 98 1.71 -4.52 -9.45
N GLU A 99 0.54 -4.07 -9.01
CA GLU A 99 0.19 -2.65 -8.99
C GLU A 99 1.11 -1.87 -8.04
N MET A 100 1.42 -2.39 -6.85
CA MET A 100 2.35 -1.73 -5.92
C MET A 100 3.76 -1.59 -6.50
N LEU A 101 4.28 -2.65 -7.14
CA LEU A 101 5.60 -2.61 -7.76
C LEU A 101 5.63 -1.62 -8.93
N THR A 102 4.61 -1.63 -9.79
CA THR A 102 4.51 -0.68 -10.90
C THR A 102 4.40 0.75 -10.38
N ALA A 103 3.53 1.04 -9.41
CA ALA A 103 3.44 2.36 -8.80
C ALA A 103 4.78 2.82 -8.22
N SER A 104 5.50 1.93 -7.52
CA SER A 104 6.81 2.25 -6.95
C SER A 104 7.84 2.59 -8.04
N LEU A 105 7.81 1.93 -9.21
CA LEU A 105 8.70 2.27 -10.32
C LEU A 105 8.50 3.68 -10.87
N HIS A 106 7.26 4.18 -10.83
CA HIS A 106 6.91 5.53 -11.31
C HIS A 106 7.06 6.61 -10.23
N HIS A 107 7.01 6.23 -8.96
CA HIS A 107 7.05 7.15 -7.81
C HIS A 107 8.28 6.90 -6.94
N GLY A 108 9.46 7.25 -7.46
CA GLY A 108 10.71 7.33 -6.70
C GLY A 108 11.46 6.02 -6.50
N ARG A 109 10.96 4.89 -7.03
CA ARG A 109 11.58 3.55 -6.88
C ARG A 109 11.77 3.15 -5.43
N THR A 110 10.82 3.55 -4.58
CA THR A 110 10.80 3.17 -3.17
C THR A 110 9.43 2.63 -2.79
N LEU A 111 9.40 1.63 -1.92
CA LEU A 111 8.20 1.08 -1.33
C LEU A 111 8.38 0.98 0.18
N TRP A 112 7.44 1.56 0.92
CA TRP A 112 7.54 1.68 2.38
C TRP A 112 6.53 0.79 3.07
N TYR A 113 6.99 0.06 4.08
CA TYR A 113 6.18 -0.82 4.90
C TYR A 113 6.28 -0.43 6.36
N GLY A 114 5.19 -0.58 7.11
CA GLY A 114 5.20 -0.32 8.54
C GLY A 114 5.56 -1.55 9.39
N SER A 115 5.96 -2.65 8.75
CA SER A 115 6.38 -3.90 9.43
C SER A 115 7.13 -4.83 8.47
N GLU A 116 8.22 -5.42 8.97
CA GLU A 116 9.00 -6.44 8.25
C GLU A 116 8.14 -7.63 7.83
N ARG A 117 7.11 -7.97 8.62
CA ARG A 117 6.19 -9.10 8.36
C ARG A 117 5.27 -8.86 7.17
N ASN A 118 5.01 -7.60 6.83
CA ASN A 118 4.16 -7.25 5.70
C ASN A 118 4.92 -7.35 4.38
N VAL A 119 6.24 -7.28 4.43
CA VAL A 119 7.09 -7.45 3.25
C VAL A 119 7.21 -8.94 2.89
N GLY A 120 6.30 -9.42 2.06
CA GLY A 120 6.36 -10.79 1.55
C GLY A 120 7.68 -11.08 0.84
N ARG A 121 8.23 -12.29 1.03
CA ARG A 121 9.48 -12.73 0.39
C ARG A 121 9.49 -12.47 -1.12
N ARG A 122 8.41 -12.85 -1.79
CA ARG A 122 8.24 -12.65 -3.24
C ARG A 122 8.30 -11.17 -3.63
N THR A 123 7.67 -10.29 -2.86
CA THR A 123 7.75 -8.84 -3.11
C THR A 123 9.19 -8.34 -3.00
N ARG A 124 9.96 -8.78 -1.99
CA ARG A 124 11.38 -8.37 -1.85
C ARG A 124 12.23 -8.81 -3.02
N ASP A 125 12.07 -10.06 -3.44
CA ASP A 125 12.86 -10.62 -4.53
C ASP A 125 12.58 -9.85 -5.83
N ILE A 126 11.30 -9.61 -6.14
CA ILE A 126 10.92 -8.83 -7.33
C ILE A 126 11.35 -7.37 -7.23
N ALA A 127 11.16 -6.73 -6.06
CA ALA A 127 11.58 -5.34 -5.86
C ALA A 127 13.09 -5.18 -6.07
N ARG A 128 13.89 -6.12 -5.59
CA ARG A 128 15.35 -6.14 -5.83
C ARG A 128 15.67 -6.23 -7.31
N ASP A 129 15.03 -7.16 -8.02
CA ASP A 129 15.25 -7.36 -9.46
C ASP A 129 14.85 -6.12 -10.28
N LEU A 130 13.82 -5.40 -9.86
CA LEU A 130 13.33 -4.19 -10.50
C LEU A 130 14.06 -2.90 -10.07
N GLY A 131 15.01 -3.00 -9.13
CA GLY A 131 15.73 -1.84 -8.59
C GLY A 131 14.84 -0.91 -7.76
N ILE A 132 13.87 -1.47 -7.03
CA ILE A 132 13.00 -0.78 -6.07
C ILE A 132 13.58 -0.98 -4.67
N THR A 133 13.81 0.11 -3.95
CA THR A 133 14.25 0.07 -2.55
C THR A 133 13.05 -0.18 -1.65
N VAL A 134 13.11 -1.24 -0.85
CA VAL A 134 12.08 -1.53 0.15
C VAL A 134 12.55 -1.04 1.51
N ASN A 135 11.81 -0.10 2.08
CA ASN A 135 12.06 0.48 3.40
C ASN A 135 11.03 -0.04 4.40
N VAL A 136 11.47 -0.25 5.63
CA VAL A 136 10.58 -0.60 6.75
C VAL A 136 10.78 0.41 7.87
N VAL A 137 9.67 0.98 8.32
CA VAL A 137 9.61 1.93 9.44
C VAL A 137 8.67 1.41 10.52
N THR A 138 8.94 1.75 11.77
CA THR A 138 8.16 1.30 12.93
C THR A 138 7.71 2.48 13.76
#